data_AF-A0A2V5KHX8-F1
#
_entry.id   AF-A0A2V5KHX8-F1
#
_cell.length_a   1.000
_cell.length_b   1.000
_cell.length_c   1.000
_cell.angle_alpha   90.00
_cell.angle_beta   90.00
_cell.angle_gamma   90.00
#
_symmetry.space_group_name_H-M   'P 1'
#
loop_
_entity.id
_entity.type
_entity.pdbx_description
1 polymer ?
#
loop_
_entity_poly.entity_id
_entity_poly.type
_entity_poly.pdbx_seq_one_letter_code
_entity_poly.pdbx_strand_id
1 'polypeptide(L)'
;METSRDPTASNYEHAGKGLRRSDLDPDPIRQFGNWFTAAIEAGVRDVNAMSLATAGRDARPAVRIVLVKGFDQNGFIFFTNYESEKGKQL
;
A
#
# COMPACT_ATOMS: atom_id res chain seq x y z
N MET A 1 7.65 31.80 27.92
CA MET A 1 6.51 30.87 28.07
C MET A 1 6.49 30.02 26.81
N GLU A 2 7.17 28.88 26.87
CA GLU A 2 7.38 27.99 25.73
C GLU A 2 6.05 27.36 25.33
N THR A 3 5.65 27.57 24.08
CA THR A 3 4.53 26.85 23.47
C THR A 3 4.95 25.40 23.28
N SER A 4 4.42 24.52 24.12
CA SER A 4 4.50 23.06 23.96
C SER A 4 4.03 22.68 22.55
N ARG A 5 4.95 22.24 21.68
CA ARG A 5 4.62 21.62 20.40
C ARG A 5 4.07 20.24 20.69
N ASP A 6 2.74 20.11 20.59
CA ASP A 6 2.05 18.83 20.61
C ASP A 6 2.51 17.98 19.40
N PRO A 7 3.16 16.82 19.61
CA PRO A 7 3.63 15.96 18.53
C PRO A 7 2.50 15.26 17.76
N THR A 8 1.24 15.40 18.19
CA THR A 8 0.07 14.85 17.47
C THR A 8 -0.50 15.80 16.41
N ALA A 9 -0.05 17.06 16.37
CA ALA A 9 -0.42 18.02 15.33
C ALA A 9 0.34 17.76 14.02
N SER A 10 0.21 16.56 13.47
CA SER A 10 0.55 16.36 12.07
C SER A 10 -0.58 16.91 11.22
N ASN A 11 -0.35 18.06 10.60
CA ASN A 11 -1.22 18.66 9.59
C ASN A 11 -1.19 17.83 8.29
N TYR A 12 -1.57 16.56 8.36
CA TYR A 12 -1.97 15.83 7.17
C TYR A 12 -3.39 16.28 6.84
N GLU A 13 -3.53 17.20 5.89
CA GLU A 13 -4.81 17.44 5.23
C GLU A 13 -5.27 16.12 4.58
N HIS A 14 -6.15 15.39 5.26
CA HIS A 14 -6.88 14.29 4.67
C HIS A 14 -7.98 14.88 3.79
N ALA A 15 -7.66 15.11 2.52
CA ALA A 15 -8.57 15.69 1.52
C ALA A 15 -9.74 14.75 1.11
N GLY A 16 -10.23 13.89 2.02
CA GLY A 16 -11.25 12.88 1.74
C GLY A 16 -12.30 12.77 2.84
N LYS A 17 -13.43 12.12 2.51
CA LYS A 17 -14.38 11.65 3.52
C LYS A 17 -13.64 10.81 4.56
N GLY A 18 -13.95 10.99 5.83
CA GLY A 18 -13.39 10.17 6.90
C GLY A 18 -13.67 8.68 6.69
N LEU A 19 -12.73 7.82 7.10
CA LEU A 19 -12.84 6.37 6.97
C LEU A 19 -13.52 5.77 8.21
N ARG A 20 -14.66 5.11 8.05
CA ARG A 20 -15.37 4.41 9.13
C ARG A 20 -15.44 2.92 8.83
N ARG A 21 -15.28 2.08 9.86
CA ARG A 21 -15.37 0.61 9.71
C ARG A 21 -16.72 0.15 9.17
N SER A 22 -17.79 0.86 9.49
CA SER A 22 -19.14 0.59 8.98
C SER A 22 -19.28 0.74 7.47
N ASP A 23 -18.38 1.49 6.84
CA ASP A 23 -18.42 1.81 5.42
C ASP A 23 -17.54 0.85 4.59
N LEU A 24 -16.92 -0.15 5.23
CA LEU A 24 -16.02 -1.11 4.60
C LEU A 24 -16.73 -2.42 4.28
N ASP A 25 -16.37 -3.03 3.15
CA ASP A 25 -16.65 -4.42 2.85
C ASP A 25 -15.94 -5.32 3.88
N PRO A 26 -16.62 -6.29 4.48
CA PRO A 26 -16.00 -7.22 5.43
C PRO A 26 -14.96 -8.15 4.77
N ASP A 27 -15.01 -8.34 3.45
CA ASP A 27 -13.96 -9.03 2.69
C ASP A 27 -12.86 -8.02 2.29
N PRO A 28 -11.63 -8.15 2.82
CA PRO A 28 -10.56 -7.20 2.57
C PRO A 28 -10.10 -7.19 1.10
N ILE A 29 -10.23 -8.29 0.36
CA ILE A 29 -9.87 -8.35 -1.05
C ILE A 29 -10.92 -7.61 -1.89
N ARG A 30 -12.21 -7.77 -1.56
CA ARG A 30 -13.28 -6.96 -2.18
C ARG A 30 -13.12 -5.48 -1.84
N GLN A 31 -12.79 -5.16 -0.59
CA GLN A 31 -12.55 -3.78 -0.18
C GLN A 31 -11.38 -3.15 -0.94
N PHE A 32 -10.28 -3.90 -1.15
CA PHE A 32 -9.19 -3.45 -2.00
C PHE A 32 -9.67 -3.19 -3.43
N GLY A 33 -10.43 -4.12 -4.01
CA GLY A 33 -11.00 -3.95 -5.36
C GLY A 33 -11.85 -2.70 -5.51
N ASN A 34 -12.68 -2.39 -4.51
CA ASN A 34 -13.50 -1.17 -4.49
C ASN A 34 -12.63 0.09 -4.52
N TRP A 35 -11.57 0.15 -3.71
CA TRP A 35 -10.64 1.28 -3.71
C TRP A 35 -9.80 1.37 -4.97
N PHE A 36 -9.35 0.23 -5.51
CA PHE A 36 -8.57 0.17 -6.73
C PHE A 36 -9.36 0.71 -7.93
N THR A 37 -10.62 0.29 -8.07
CA THR A 37 -11.54 0.82 -9.10
C THR A 37 -11.78 2.32 -8.90
N ALA A 38 -12.07 2.76 -7.68
CA ALA A 38 -12.30 4.19 -7.40
C ALA A 38 -11.07 5.06 -7.75
N ALA A 39 -9.85 4.56 -7.51
CA ALA A 39 -8.61 5.26 -7.87
C ALA A 39 -8.40 5.33 -9.40
N ILE A 40 -8.77 4.27 -10.13
CA ILE A 40 -8.78 4.28 -11.61
C ILE A 40 -9.76 5.34 -12.12
N GLU A 41 -11.00 5.32 -11.61
CA GLU A 41 -12.05 6.26 -12.01
C GLU A 41 -11.70 7.72 -11.69
N ALA A 42 -11.00 7.95 -10.58
CA ALA A 42 -10.48 9.25 -10.18
C ALA A 42 -9.25 9.72 -11.00
N GLY A 43 -8.73 8.89 -11.91
CA GLY A 43 -7.57 9.24 -12.74
C GLY A 43 -6.26 9.32 -11.96
N VAL A 44 -6.14 8.60 -10.83
CA VAL A 44 -4.89 8.52 -10.08
C VAL A 44 -3.81 7.89 -10.97
N ARG A 45 -2.61 8.49 -10.97
CA ARG A 45 -1.48 7.96 -11.75
C ARG A 45 -0.91 6.72 -11.09
N ASP A 46 -0.47 5.77 -11.91
CA ASP A 46 0.24 4.56 -11.47
C ASP A 46 -0.49 3.78 -10.36
N VAL A 47 -1.82 3.62 -10.47
CA VAL A 47 -2.68 2.98 -9.45
C VAL A 47 -2.20 1.59 -9.04
N ASN A 48 -1.54 0.87 -9.95
CA ASN A 48 -1.00 -0.47 -9.71
C ASN A 48 0.43 -0.48 -9.15
N ALA A 49 1.06 0.67 -8.93
CA ALA A 49 2.37 0.74 -8.31
C ALA A 49 2.27 0.48 -6.80
N MET A 50 3.14 -0.41 -6.30
CA MET A 50 3.21 -0.79 -4.89
C MET A 50 4.67 -0.74 -4.41
N SER A 51 4.89 -0.26 -3.18
CA SER A 51 6.18 -0.40 -2.50
C SER A 51 6.29 -1.80 -1.87
N LEU A 52 7.20 -2.63 -2.39
CA LEU A 52 7.45 -3.97 -1.88
C LEU A 52 8.68 -3.99 -0.98
N ALA A 53 8.46 -4.28 0.30
CA ALA A 53 9.51 -4.57 1.26
C ALA A 53 9.82 -6.06 1.30
N THR A 54 11.09 -6.43 1.21
CA THR A 54 11.57 -7.81 1.43
C THR A 54 12.78 -7.76 2.34
N ALA A 55 13.01 -8.83 3.10
CA ALA A 55 14.17 -8.97 3.98
C ALA A 55 14.69 -10.40 3.88
N GLY A 56 16.00 -10.56 3.81
CA GLY A 56 16.64 -11.87 3.85
C GLY A 56 16.78 -12.39 5.29
N ARG A 57 17.60 -13.43 5.47
CA ARG A 57 17.90 -14.02 6.79
C ARG A 57 18.60 -13.05 7.75
N ASP A 58 19.21 -11.99 7.24
CA ASP A 58 19.84 -10.93 8.02
C ASP A 58 18.85 -9.90 8.59
N ALA A 59 17.55 -10.06 8.29
CA ALA A 59 16.46 -9.19 8.71
C ALA A 59 16.63 -7.72 8.31
N ARG A 60 17.43 -7.43 7.27
CA ARG A 60 17.61 -6.08 6.74
C ARG A 60 16.61 -5.82 5.60
N PRO A 61 15.62 -4.93 5.79
CA PRO A 61 14.63 -4.67 4.76
C PRO A 61 15.23 -3.86 3.63
N ALA A 62 14.87 -4.23 2.41
CA ALA A 62 15.05 -3.40 1.23
C ALA A 62 13.68 -3.12 0.62
N VAL A 63 13.47 -1.91 0.06
CA VAL A 63 12.19 -1.45 -0.48
C VAL A 63 12.39 -0.97 -1.91
N ARG A 64 11.43 -1.25 -2.79
CA ARG A 64 11.38 -0.78 -4.18
C ARG A 64 9.96 -0.78 -4.70
N ILE A 65 9.73 -0.07 -5.80
CA ILE A 65 8.45 -0.11 -6.52
C ILE A 65 8.37 -1.38 -7.37
N VAL A 66 7.21 -2.03 -7.31
CA VAL A 66 6.78 -3.10 -8.24
C VAL A 66 5.36 -2.77 -8.74
N LEU A 67 4.91 -3.48 -9.77
CA LEU A 67 3.55 -3.32 -10.29
C LEU A 67 2.70 -4.53 -9.92
N VAL A 68 1.56 -4.29 -9.28
CA VAL A 68 0.49 -5.27 -9.13
C VAL A 68 -0.08 -5.58 -10.51
N LYS A 69 -0.17 -6.87 -10.82
CA LYS A 69 -0.71 -7.39 -12.10
C LYS A 69 -2.04 -8.10 -11.94
N GLY A 70 -2.38 -8.49 -10.72
CA GLY A 70 -3.67 -9.06 -10.36
C GLY A 70 -3.78 -9.20 -8.85
N PHE A 71 -4.98 -9.50 -8.38
CA PHE A 71 -5.25 -9.86 -7.00
C PHE A 71 -6.47 -10.79 -6.97
N ASP A 72 -6.46 -11.74 -6.06
CA ASP A 72 -7.57 -12.66 -5.81
C ASP A 72 -7.64 -13.02 -4.32
N GLN A 73 -8.45 -14.02 -3.98
CA GLN A 73 -8.66 -14.46 -2.60
C GLN A 73 -7.36 -14.97 -1.92
N ASN A 74 -6.31 -15.27 -2.68
CA ASN A 74 -5.00 -15.68 -2.18
C ASN A 74 -4.01 -14.51 -2.02
N GLY A 75 -4.39 -13.29 -2.43
CA GLY A 75 -3.58 -12.09 -2.26
C GLY A 75 -3.23 -11.40 -3.58
N PHE A 76 -2.02 -10.85 -3.65
CA PHE A 76 -1.58 -9.97 -4.73
C PHE A 76 -0.53 -10.63 -5.62
N ILE A 77 -0.62 -10.40 -6.93
CA ILE A 77 0.27 -10.96 -7.95
C ILE A 77 1.14 -9.86 -8.54
N PHE A 78 2.45 -10.09 -8.57
CA PHE A 78 3.44 -9.26 -9.26
C PHE A 78 4.50 -10.16 -9.91
N PHE A 79 5.20 -9.66 -10.94
CA PHE A 79 6.31 -10.36 -11.57
C PHE A 79 7.63 -9.63 -11.32
N THR A 80 8.72 -10.38 -11.22
CA THR A 80 10.07 -9.83 -11.08
C THR A 80 11.12 -10.81 -11.61
N ASN A 81 12.38 -10.39 -11.62
CA ASN A 81 13.51 -11.28 -11.93
C ASN A 81 13.91 -12.08 -10.67
N TYR A 82 13.92 -13.41 -10.78
CA TYR A 82 14.35 -14.34 -9.73
C TYR A 82 15.80 -14.13 -9.28
N GLU A 83 16.68 -13.65 -10.16
CA GLU A 83 18.09 -13.39 -9.83
C GLU A 83 18.31 -12.06 -9.09
N SER A 84 17.28 -11.21 -8.99
CA SER A 84 17.38 -9.92 -8.30
C SER A 84 17.46 -10.10 -6.79
N GLU A 85 17.95 -9.07 -6.09
CA GLU A 85 18.02 -9.07 -4.62
C GLU A 85 16.69 -9.43 -3.95
N LYS A 86 15.56 -8.88 -4.42
CA LYS A 86 14.24 -9.22 -3.88
C LYS A 86 13.84 -10.67 -4.16
N GLY A 87 14.28 -11.23 -5.29
CA GLY A 87 14.03 -12.62 -5.67
C GLY A 87 14.82 -13.59 -4.81
N LYS A 88 16.04 -13.22 -4.41
CA LYS A 88 16.88 -13.99 -3.48
C LYS A 88 16.45 -13.88 -2.01
N GLN A 89 15.72 -12.82 -1.66
CA GLN A 89 15.21 -12.58 -0.29
C GLN A 89 13.89 -13.32 -0.01
N LEU A 90 13.16 -13.74 -1.05
CA LEU A 90 11.90 -14.50 -0.97
C LEU A 90 12.17 -16.00 -1.15
#